data_AF-A0A7W2QM06-F1
#
_entry.id   AF-A0A7W2QM06-F1
#
_cell.length_a   1.000
_cell.length_b   1.000
_cell.length_c   1.000
_cell.angle_alpha   90.00
_cell.angle_beta   90.00
_cell.angle_gamma   90.00
#
_symmetry.space_group_name_H-M   'P 1'
#
loop_
_entity.id
_entity.type
_entity.pdbx_description
1 polymer ?
#
loop_
_entity_poly.entity_id
_entity_poly.type
_entity_poly.pdbx_seq_one_letter_code
_entity_poly.pdbx_strand_id
1 'polypeptide(L)' 'MAKVYTTIVCRHRWWLKYYLGGVMAMYHITGREPNLARVMRWIERGIVTEVR' A
#
# COMPACT_ATOMS: atom_id res chain seq x y z
N MET A 1 -28.85 1.12 23.94
CA MET A 1 -27.95 0.90 22.78
C MET A 1 -26.52 0.96 23.28
N ALA A 2 -25.79 -0.16 23.23
CA ALA A 2 -24.37 -0.19 23.57
C ALA A 2 -23.55 0.32 22.36
N LYS A 3 -22.59 1.23 22.59
CA LYS A 3 -21.62 1.65 21.57
C LYS A 3 -20.40 0.73 21.64
N VAL A 4 -20.13 0.04 20.55
CA VAL A 4 -18.89 -0.74 20.37
C VAL A 4 -17.89 0.15 19.66
N TYR A 5 -16.69 0.28 20.22
CA TYR A 5 -15.59 1.03 19.62
C TYR A 5 -14.63 0.02 18.98
N THR A 6 -14.27 0.25 17.72
CA THR A 6 -13.33 -0.59 16.98
C THR A 6 -12.20 0.28 16.47
N THR A 7 -10.96 -0.11 16.75
CA THR A 7 -9.77 0.63 16.33
C THR A 7 -9.13 -0.07 15.15
N ILE A 8 -9.08 0.60 14.00
CA ILE A 8 -8.41 0.08 12.80
C ILE A 8 -6.99 0.61 12.80
N VAL A 9 -6.01 -0.27 12.94
CA VAL A 9 -4.59 0.07 12.88
C VAL A 9 -4.02 -0.40 11.54
N CYS A 10 -3.67 0.55 10.67
CA CYS A 10 -3.01 0.26 9.41
C CYS A 10 -1.50 0.32 9.58
N ARG A 11 -0.82 -0.82 9.43
CA ARG A 11 0.65 -0.91 9.43
C ARG A 11 1.14 -1.16 8.01
N HIS A 12 2.06 -0.34 7.51
CA HIS A 12 2.72 -0.61 6.24
C HIS A 12 4.05 -1.33 6.46
N ARG A 13 4.39 -2.27 5.58
CA ARG A 13 5.70 -2.93 5.57
C ARG A 13 6.77 -1.95 5.08
N TRP A 14 7.94 -1.97 5.70
CA TRP A 14 9.06 -1.07 5.38
C TRP A 14 9.47 -1.10 3.89
N TRP A 15 9.41 -2.28 3.25
CA TRP A 15 9.78 -2.45 1.83
C TRP A 15 8.79 -1.79 0.86
N LEU A 16 7.53 -1.54 1.28
CA LEU A 16 6.50 -1.00 0.41
C LEU A 16 6.84 0.43 -0.05
N LYS A 17 7.45 1.23 0.83
CA LYS A 17 7.90 2.59 0.50
C LYS A 17 8.93 2.59 -0.63
N TYR A 18 9.92 1.71 -0.54
CA TYR A 18 10.97 1.59 -1.55
C TYR A 18 10.44 1.03 -2.87
N TYR A 19 9.51 0.06 -2.81
CA TYR A 19 8.83 -0.46 -3.99
C TYR A 19 8.07 0.63 -4.75
N LEU A 20 7.21 1.40 -4.06
CA LEU A 20 6.43 2.48 -4.68
C LEU A 20 7.34 3.60 -5.21
N GLY A 21 8.42 3.91 -4.50
CA GLY A 21 9.46 4.84 -4.98
C GLY A 21 10.10 4.36 -6.29
N GLY A 22 10.44 3.07 -6.39
CA GLY A 22 10.97 2.47 -7.61
C GLY A 22 9.97 2.48 -8.77
N VAL A 23 8.70 2.22 -8.50
CA VAL A 23 7.62 2.31 -9.50
C VAL A 23 7.50 3.73 -10.04
N MET A 24 7.49 4.76 -9.17
CA MET A 24 7.45 6.16 -9.60
C MET A 24 8.72 6.57 -10.34
N ALA A 25 9.91 6.15 -9.90
CA ALA A 25 11.15 6.43 -10.60
C ALA A 25 11.13 5.85 -12.02
N MET A 26 10.65 4.61 -12.18
CA MET A 26 10.49 3.98 -13.49
C MET A 26 9.47 4.69 -14.36
N TYR A 27 8.35 5.15 -13.80
CA TYR A 27 7.39 6.00 -14.51
C TYR A 27 8.05 7.28 -15.03
N HIS A 28 8.82 7.98 -14.20
CA HIS A 28 9.52 9.20 -14.61
C HIS A 28 10.62 8.95 -15.66
N ILE A 29 11.34 7.83 -15.57
CA ILE A 29 12.43 7.50 -16.51
C ILE A 29 11.88 7.03 -17.86
N THR A 30 10.87 6.15 -17.84
CA THR A 30 10.37 5.49 -19.05
C THR A 30 9.15 6.17 -19.66
N GLY A 31 8.46 7.04 -18.90
CA GLY A 31 7.17 7.63 -19.28
C GLY A 31 6.03 6.62 -19.37
N ARG A 32 6.24 5.35 -18.99
CA ARG A 32 5.25 4.28 -19.11
C ARG A 32 4.45 4.16 -17.84
N GLU A 33 3.13 4.19 -17.97
CA GLU A 33 2.22 4.00 -16.85
C GLU A 33 2.45 2.63 -16.19
N PRO A 34 2.59 2.60 -14.86
CA PRO A 34 2.70 1.35 -14.16
C PRO A 34 1.38 0.58 -14.24
N ASN A 35 1.46 -0.75 -14.38
CA ASN A 35 0.28 -1.59 -14.31
C ASN A 35 -0.33 -1.51 -12.91
N LEU A 36 -1.43 -0.75 -12.78
CA LEU A 36 -2.11 -0.47 -11.52
C LEU A 36 -2.57 -1.74 -10.81
N ALA A 37 -3.07 -2.75 -11.54
CA ALA A 37 -3.48 -4.03 -10.95
C ALA A 37 -2.31 -4.80 -10.33
N ARG A 38 -1.09 -4.63 -10.85
CA ARG A 38 0.12 -5.21 -10.23
C ARG A 38 0.53 -4.41 -9.00
N VAL A 39 0.56 -3.08 -9.09
CA VAL A 39 0.94 -2.21 -7.97
C VAL A 39 -0.03 -2.38 -6.80
N MET A 40 -1.34 -2.45 -7.06
CA MET A 40 -2.37 -2.62 -6.03
C MET A 40 -2.21 -3.93 -5.26
N ARG A 41 -1.89 -5.04 -5.94
CA ARG A 41 -1.57 -6.32 -5.27
C ARG A 41 -0.37 -6.23 -4.34
N TRP A 42 0.65 -5.44 -4.69
CA TRP A 42 1.80 -5.21 -3.81
C TRP A 42 1.45 -4.29 -2.64
N ILE A 43 0.61 -3.28 -2.85
CA ILE A 43 0.07 -2.41 -1.79
C ILE A 43 -0.74 -3.24 -0.80
N GLU A 44 -1.67 -4.09 -1.25
CA GLU A 44 -2.46 -4.98 -0.39
C GLU A 44 -1.59 -5.93 0.43
N ARG A 45 -0.50 -6.46 -0.16
CA ARG A 45 0.47 -7.29 0.60
C ARG A 45 1.31 -6.48 1.58
N GLY A 46 1.55 -5.21 1.26
CA GLY A 46 2.37 -4.30 2.04
C GLY A 46 1.61 -3.61 3.17
N ILE A 47 0.28 -3.48 3.07
CA ILE A 47 -0.57 -2.92 4.12
C ILE A 47 -1.17 -4.05 4.92
N VAL A 48 -0.90 -4.06 6.23
CA VAL A 48 -1.49 -4.97 7.20
C VAL A 48 -2.50 -4.17 8.01
N THR A 49 -3.78 -4.50 7.87
CA THR A 49 -4.85 -3.94 8.69
C THR A 49 -5.08 -4.84 9.91
N GLU A 50 -4.79 -4.32 11.10
CA GLU A 50 -5.17 -4.94 12.36
C GLU A 50 -6.41 -4.25 12.90
N VAL A 51 -7.43 -5.04 13.27
CA VAL A 51 -8.64 -4.54 13.94
C VAL A 51 -8.53 -4.90 15.41
N ARG A 52 -8.59 -3.90 16.29
CA ARG A 52 -8.54 -4.03 17.76
C ARG A 52 -9.83 -3.56 18.41
#